data_AF-A0A5U4X1A3-F1
#
_entry.id   AF-A0A5U4X1A3-F1
#
_cell.length_a   1.000
_cell.length_b   1.000
_cell.length_c   1.000
_cell.angle_alpha   90.00
_cell.angle_beta   90.00
_cell.angle_gamma   90.00
#
_symmetry.space_group_name_H-M   'P 1'
#
loop_
_entity.id
_entity.type
_entity.pdbx_description
1 polymer ?
#
loop_
_entity_poly.entity_id
_entity_poly.type
_entity_poly.pdbx_seq_one_letter_code
_entity_poly.pdbx_strand_id
1 'polypeptide(L)'
;IAESTQNRVLMKQSAELWRAVRTENPRWKQLNYKYLHKKELRMKWVEDHRSIFLALQKRDAEQARQASWTHLENSKNELVKIFQQDDSLEDFDDFFFAT
;
A
#
# COMPACT_ATOMS: atom_id res chain seq x y z
N ILE A 1 2.45 8.67 10.29
CA ILE A 1 3.47 7.70 10.80
C ILE A 1 4.88 8.16 10.47
N ALA A 2 5.24 8.46 9.22
CA ALA A 2 6.61 8.93 8.91
C ALA A 2 7.01 10.19 9.72
N GLU A 3 6.12 11.16 9.85
CA GLU A 3 6.37 12.39 10.64
C GLU A 3 6.64 12.13 12.12
N SER A 4 6.03 11.11 12.72
CA SER A 4 6.26 10.79 14.13
C SER A 4 7.65 10.22 14.39
N THR A 5 8.41 9.85 13.36
CA THR A 5 9.81 9.43 13.49
C THR A 5 10.77 10.61 13.66
N GLN A 6 10.34 11.84 13.36
CA GLN A 6 11.18 13.04 13.29
C GLN A 6 12.42 12.90 12.39
N ASN A 7 12.44 11.87 11.52
CA ASN A 7 13.50 11.62 10.57
C ASN A 7 13.15 12.27 9.24
N ARG A 8 13.83 13.39 8.92
CA ARG A 8 13.58 14.18 7.71
C ARG A 8 13.75 13.37 6.41
N VAL A 9 14.66 12.39 6.39
CA VAL A 9 14.88 11.54 5.21
C VAL A 9 13.67 10.63 5.00
N LEU A 10 13.20 9.95 6.05
CA LEU A 10 12.03 9.07 5.96
C LEU A 10 10.75 9.84 5.63
N MET A 11 10.59 11.04 6.20
CA MET A 11 9.47 11.93 5.86
C MET A 11 9.46 12.29 4.38
N LYS A 12 10.61 12.75 3.84
CA LYS A 12 10.74 13.11 2.42
C LYS A 12 10.48 11.90 1.52
N GLN A 13 11.12 10.77 1.80
CA GLN A 13 10.96 9.55 1.02
C GLN A 13 9.50 9.06 1.00
N SER A 14 8.83 9.04 2.17
CA SER A 14 7.41 8.66 2.25
C SER A 14 6.51 9.59 1.45
N ALA A 15 6.79 10.89 1.45
CA ALA A 15 6.01 11.88 0.69
C ALA A 15 6.23 11.73 -0.82
N GLU A 16 7.48 11.55 -1.28
CA GLU A 16 7.78 11.34 -2.69
C GLU A 16 7.18 10.02 -3.20
N LEU A 17 7.27 8.93 -2.45
CA LEU A 17 6.63 7.66 -2.82
C LEU A 17 5.11 7.81 -2.94
N TRP A 18 4.48 8.51 -2.00
CA TRP A 18 3.04 8.77 -2.05
C TRP A 18 2.66 9.60 -3.27
N ARG A 19 3.42 10.67 -3.54
CA ARG A 19 3.21 11.53 -4.71
C ARG A 19 3.33 10.73 -6.01
N ALA A 20 4.48 10.09 -6.22
CA ALA A 20 4.79 9.35 -7.44
C ALA A 20 3.80 8.21 -7.68
N VAL A 21 3.54 7.36 -6.67
CA VAL A 21 2.75 6.14 -6.85
C VAL A 21 1.25 6.38 -6.71
N ARG A 22 0.80 7.17 -5.73
CA ARG A 22 -0.63 7.30 -5.42
C ARG A 22 -1.30 8.49 -6.10
N THR A 23 -0.56 9.55 -6.42
CA THR A 23 -1.12 10.82 -6.87
C THR A 23 -0.87 11.05 -8.36
N GLU A 24 0.36 10.84 -8.83
CA GLU A 24 0.78 11.18 -10.18
C GLU A 24 0.74 9.98 -11.16
N ASN A 25 0.88 8.75 -10.68
CA ASN A 25 0.87 7.56 -11.54
C ASN A 25 -0.51 7.31 -12.19
N PRO A 26 -0.64 7.44 -13.54
CA PRO A 26 -1.91 7.22 -14.23
C PRO A 26 -2.38 5.76 -14.16
N ARG A 27 -1.45 4.80 -14.16
CA ARG A 27 -1.77 3.36 -14.03
C ARG A 27 -2.38 3.08 -12.66
N TRP A 28 -1.83 3.66 -11.58
CA TRP A 28 -2.44 3.57 -10.24
C TRP A 28 -3.86 4.14 -10.23
N LYS A 29 -4.09 5.29 -10.87
CA LYS A 29 -5.42 5.92 -10.94
C LYS A 29 -6.44 5.00 -11.62
N GLN A 30 -6.08 4.37 -12.74
CA GLN A 30 -6.93 3.43 -13.47
C GLN A 30 -7.24 2.18 -12.63
N LEU A 31 -6.22 1.57 -12.03
CA LEU A 31 -6.36 0.42 -11.14
C LEU A 31 -7.27 0.74 -9.94
N ASN A 32 -7.05 1.90 -9.31
CA ASN A 32 -7.83 2.38 -8.18
C ASN A 32 -9.30 2.58 -8.55
N TYR A 33 -9.56 3.20 -9.70
CA TYR A 33 -10.90 3.38 -10.22
C TYR A 33 -11.60 2.05 -10.52
N LYS A 34 -10.90 1.08 -11.11
CA LYS A 34 -11.50 -0.19 -11.54
C LYS A 34 -11.71 -1.21 -10.41
N TYR A 35 -10.83 -1.24 -9.41
CA TYR A 35 -10.81 -2.33 -8.41
C TYR A 35 -10.89 -1.90 -6.95
N LEU A 36 -10.22 -0.81 -6.58
CA LEU A 36 -9.96 -0.52 -5.16
C LEU A 36 -11.15 0.12 -4.44
N HIS A 37 -12.26 0.34 -5.15
CA HIS A 37 -13.54 0.74 -4.58
C HIS A 37 -14.40 -0.46 -4.11
N LYS A 38 -14.00 -1.70 -4.42
CA LYS A 38 -14.72 -2.91 -3.98
C LYS A 38 -14.77 -2.97 -2.45
N LYS A 39 -15.96 -3.22 -1.90
CA LYS A 39 -16.22 -3.17 -0.45
C LYS A 39 -15.32 -4.15 0.30
N GLU A 40 -15.15 -5.35 -0.24
CA GLU A 40 -14.39 -6.45 0.35
C GLU A 40 -12.91 -6.08 0.49
N LEU A 41 -12.33 -5.49 -0.55
CA LEU A 41 -10.93 -5.02 -0.54
C LEU A 41 -10.74 -3.89 0.47
N ARG A 42 -11.66 -2.90 0.48
CA ARG A 42 -11.58 -1.80 1.44
C ARG A 42 -11.66 -2.28 2.89
N MET A 43 -12.54 -3.24 3.19
CA MET A 43 -12.66 -3.79 4.54
C MET A 43 -11.37 -4.49 4.98
N LYS A 44 -10.73 -5.27 4.11
CA LYS A 44 -9.44 -5.90 4.40
C LYS A 44 -8.36 -4.87 4.73
N TRP A 45 -8.23 -3.84 3.90
CA TRP A 45 -7.21 -2.80 4.12
C TRP A 45 -7.46 -1.95 5.37
N VAL A 46 -8.72 -1.63 5.66
CA VAL A 46 -9.06 -0.92 6.90
C VAL A 46 -8.68 -1.76 8.13
N GLU A 47 -8.89 -3.07 8.09
CA GLU A 47 -8.52 -3.97 9.18
C GLU A 47 -7.00 -4.11 9.35
N ASP A 48 -6.26 -4.21 8.24
CA ASP A 48 -4.78 -4.18 8.26
C ASP A 48 -4.27 -2.87 8.89
N HIS A 49 -4.81 -1.72 8.47
CA HIS A 49 -4.44 -0.41 9.01
C HIS A 49 -4.81 -0.27 10.48
N ARG A 50 -5.96 -0.81 10.91
CA ARG A 50 -6.37 -0.87 12.32
C ARG A 50 -5.34 -1.63 13.16
N SER A 51 -4.85 -2.75 12.64
CA SER A 51 -3.84 -3.58 13.31
C SER A 51 -2.52 -2.83 13.48
N ILE A 52 -2.04 -2.14 12.44
CA ILE A 52 -0.85 -1.27 12.51
C ILE A 52 -1.05 -0.18 13.56
N PHE A 53 -2.19 0.52 13.52
CA PHE A 53 -2.49 1.60 14.45
C PHE A 53 -2.50 1.14 15.91
N LEU A 54 -3.14 0.00 16.21
CA LEU A 54 -3.19 -0.54 17.56
C LEU A 54 -1.80 -0.95 18.08
N ALA A 55 -0.96 -1.52 17.22
CA ALA A 55 0.42 -1.86 17.58
C ALA A 55 1.25 -0.61 17.92
N LEU A 56 1.12 0.44 17.10
CA LEU A 56 1.76 1.73 17.36
C LEU A 56 1.25 2.38 18.65
N GLN A 57 -0.06 2.32 18.91
CA GLN A 57 -0.66 2.86 20.13
C GLN A 57 -0.10 2.18 21.40
N LYS A 58 0.13 0.86 21.32
CA LYS A 58 0.77 0.07 22.39
C LYS A 58 2.28 0.32 22.51
N ARG A 59 2.89 1.08 21.59
CA ARG A 59 4.34 1.27 21.47
C ARG A 59 5.11 -0.04 21.30
N ASP A 60 4.46 -1.06 20.73
CA ASP A 60 5.07 -2.35 20.45
C ASP A 60 5.72 -2.30 19.06
N ALA A 61 7.03 -2.08 19.03
CA ALA A 61 7.78 -1.90 17.79
C ALA A 61 7.78 -3.18 16.92
N GLU A 62 7.82 -4.36 17.54
CA GLU A 62 7.87 -5.62 16.80
C GLU A 62 6.50 -5.95 16.21
N GLN A 63 5.44 -5.78 17.01
CA GLN A 63 4.07 -5.95 16.52
C GLN A 63 3.73 -4.93 15.42
N ALA A 64 4.20 -3.68 15.54
CA ALA A 64 3.96 -2.66 14.51
C ALA A 64 4.69 -2.99 13.21
N ARG A 65 5.93 -3.50 13.30
CA ARG A 65 6.70 -3.98 12.15
C ARG A 65 5.99 -5.15 11.48
N GLN A 66 5.60 -6.16 12.26
CA GLN A 66 4.92 -7.35 11.75
C GLN A 66 3.57 -7.00 11.11
N ALA A 67 2.75 -6.15 11.74
CA ALA A 67 1.47 -5.71 11.18
C ALA A 67 1.67 -4.93 9.86
N SER A 68 2.70 -4.09 9.80
CA SER A 68 3.03 -3.35 8.57
C SER A 68 3.49 -4.30 7.45
N TRP A 69 4.32 -5.29 7.77
CA TRP A 69 4.73 -6.32 6.82
C TRP A 69 3.54 -7.14 6.29
N THR A 70 2.67 -7.59 7.19
CA THR A 70 1.45 -8.33 6.82
C THR A 70 0.55 -7.51 5.90
N HIS A 71 0.36 -6.21 6.16
CA HIS A 71 -0.40 -5.33 5.27
C HIS A 71 0.21 -5.23 3.86
N LEU A 72 1.54 -5.10 3.76
CA LEU A 72 2.24 -5.04 2.47
C LEU A 72 2.06 -6.36 1.70
N GLU A 73 2.21 -7.49 2.38
CA GLU A 73 2.08 -8.82 1.78
C GLU A 73 0.65 -9.09 1.31
N ASN A 74 -0.35 -8.75 2.13
CA ASN A 74 -1.76 -8.84 1.76
C ASN A 74 -2.06 -7.96 0.53
N SER A 75 -1.58 -6.72 0.53
CA SER A 75 -1.78 -5.79 -0.59
C SER A 75 -1.13 -6.30 -1.88
N LYS A 76 0.11 -6.81 -1.80
CA LYS A 76 0.81 -7.43 -2.94
C LYS A 76 0.01 -8.59 -3.50
N ASN A 77 -0.43 -9.51 -2.65
CA ASN A 77 -1.16 -10.71 -3.07
C ASN A 77 -2.52 -10.38 -3.70
N GLU A 78 -3.24 -9.37 -3.19
CA GLU A 78 -4.49 -8.91 -3.81
C GLU A 78 -4.23 -8.22 -5.17
N LEU A 79 -3.16 -7.44 -5.29
CA LEU A 79 -2.77 -6.84 -6.57
C LEU A 79 -2.40 -7.91 -7.61
N VAL A 80 -1.57 -8.89 -7.26
CA VAL A 80 -1.23 -10.03 -8.13
C VAL A 80 -2.48 -10.73 -8.65
N LYS A 81 -3.47 -11.00 -7.77
CA LYS A 81 -4.74 -11.61 -8.16
C LYS A 81 -5.52 -10.75 -9.15
N ILE A 82 -5.55 -9.43 -8.95
CA ILE A 82 -6.22 -8.50 -9.86
C ILE A 82 -5.56 -8.53 -11.24
N PHE A 83 -4.22 -8.46 -11.29
CA PHE A 83 -3.49 -8.52 -12.57
C PHE A 83 -3.67 -9.84 -13.30
N GLN A 84 -3.65 -10.98 -12.59
CA GLN A 84 -3.90 -12.29 -13.17
C GLN A 84 -5.32 -12.48 -13.73
N GLN A 85 -6.28 -11.68 -13.29
CA GLN A 85 -7.69 -11.78 -13.70
C GLN A 85 -8.05 -10.78 -14.80
N ASP A 86 -7.18 -9.81 -15.09
CA ASP A 86 -7.49 -8.68 -15.96
C ASP A 86 -6.38 -8.48 -16.99
N ASP A 87 -6.49 -9.21 -18.09
CA ASP A 87 -5.58 -9.15 -19.24
C ASP A 87 -5.46 -7.74 -19.87
N SER A 88 -6.36 -6.80 -19.51
CA SER A 88 -6.28 -5.40 -19.95
C SER A 88 -5.29 -4.55 -19.14
N LEU A 89 -4.74 -5.09 -18.06
CA LEU A 89 -3.64 -4.50 -17.31
C LEU A 89 -2.33 -5.04 -17.88
N GLU A 90 -1.84 -4.44 -18.96
CA GLU A 90 -0.57 -4.83 -19.61
C GLU A 90 0.63 -4.79 -18.64
N ASP A 91 1.51 -5.78 -18.82
CA ASP A 91 2.76 -6.15 -18.14
C ASP A 91 2.85 -5.83 -16.62
N PHE A 92 2.58 -6.87 -15.83
CA PHE A 92 2.72 -6.90 -14.37
C PHE A 92 4.10 -6.43 -13.87
N ASP A 93 5.16 -6.72 -14.61
CA ASP A 93 6.54 -6.36 -14.26
C ASP A 93 6.79 -4.85 -14.36
N ASP A 94 6.16 -4.18 -15.33
CA ASP A 94 6.26 -2.73 -15.52
C ASP A 94 5.65 -1.94 -14.35
N PHE A 95 4.70 -2.53 -13.61
CA PHE A 95 4.06 -1.89 -12.47
C PHE A 95 4.92 -1.93 -11.20
N PHE A 96 5.79 -2.94 -11.07
CA PHE A 96 6.69 -3.12 -9.93
C PHE A 96 8.08 -2.53 -10.16
N PHE A 97 8.55 -2.49 -11.41
CA PHE A 97 9.91 -2.07 -11.76
C PHE A 97 10.02 -0.75 -12.52
N ALA A 98 8.91 -0.01 -12.75
CA ALA A 98 8.97 1.32 -13.35
C ALA A 98 9.90 2.25 -12.56
N THR A 99 11.06 2.50 -13.16
CA THR A 99 12.11 3.43 -12.76
C THR A 99 11.78 4.87 -13.14
#